data_AF-A0A8J6XJ14-F1
#
_entry.id   AF-A0A8J6XJ14-F1
#
_cell.length_a   1.000
_cell.length_b   1.000
_cell.length_c   1.000
_cell.angle_alpha   90.00
_cell.angle_beta   90.00
_cell.angle_gamma   90.00
#
_symmetry.space_group_name_H-M   'P 1'
#
loop_
_entity.id
_entity.type
_entity.pdbx_description
1 polymer ?
#
loop_
_entity_poly.entity_id
_entity_poly.type
_entity_poly.pdbx_seq_one_letter_code
_entity_poly.pdbx_strand_id
1 'polypeptide(L)'
;MTKTSQVISFRFSEMELEALKNQQQPGESLSQTAQRLLKESLALPTRSTSSTDYVDKRIAERLEPIQEKLNQLEVALEKLPA
;
A
#
# COMPACT_ATOMS: atom_id res chain seq x y z
N MET A 1 -8.81 -22.85 7.62
CA MET A 1 -7.39 -22.88 7.20
C MET A 1 -6.84 -21.47 7.24
N THR A 2 -6.03 -21.14 8.24
CA THR A 2 -5.36 -19.85 8.37
C THR A 2 -4.14 -19.84 7.43
N LYS A 3 -4.14 -18.95 6.43
CA LYS A 3 -2.97 -18.77 5.55
C LYS A 3 -1.82 -18.18 6.38
N THR A 4 -0.76 -18.94 6.57
CA THR A 4 0.48 -18.47 7.19
C THR A 4 1.20 -17.54 6.20
N SER A 5 1.32 -16.26 6.56
CA SER A 5 2.10 -15.29 5.79
C SER A 5 3.58 -15.64 5.94
N GLN A 6 4.25 -15.99 4.84
CA GLN A 6 5.69 -16.24 4.81
C GLN A 6 6.39 -15.01 4.23
N VAL A 7 7.41 -14.50 4.93
CA VAL A 7 8.23 -13.37 4.47
C VAL A 7 9.51 -13.92 3.88
N ILE A 8 9.79 -13.55 2.62
CA ILE A 8 11.05 -13.87 1.95
C ILE A 8 11.85 -12.57 1.83
N SER A 9 13.06 -12.56 2.36
CA SER A 9 13.99 -11.43 2.27
C SER A 9 15.10 -11.76 1.28
N PHE A 10 15.36 -10.86 0.35
CA PHE A 10 16.42 -10.99 -0.65
C PHE A 10 17.45 -9.89 -0.44
N ARG A 11 18.73 -10.22 -0.67
CA ARG A 11 19.81 -9.24 -0.69
C ARG A 11 20.09 -8.86 -2.13
N PHE A 12 19.96 -7.58 -2.44
CA PHE A 12 20.29 -7.02 -3.74
C PHE A 12 21.55 -6.16 -3.61
N SER A 13 22.38 -6.18 -4.64
CA SER A 13 23.44 -5.20 -4.85
C SER A 13 22.85 -3.84 -5.23
N GLU A 14 23.66 -2.77 -5.15
CA GLU A 14 23.21 -1.41 -5.49
C GLU A 14 22.74 -1.31 -6.96
N MET A 15 23.45 -1.97 -7.88
CA MET A 15 23.07 -2.00 -9.31
C MET A 15 21.70 -2.67 -9.52
N GLU A 16 21.43 -3.76 -8.81
CA GLU A 16 20.14 -4.46 -8.91
C GLU A 16 18.99 -3.65 -8.31
N LEU A 17 19.27 -2.90 -7.23
CA LEU A 17 18.31 -1.97 -6.65
C LEU A 17 17.96 -0.83 -7.62
N GLU A 18 18.93 -0.31 -8.35
CA GLU A 18 18.68 0.70 -9.40
C GLU A 18 17.85 0.13 -10.55
N ALA A 19 18.17 -1.09 -11.01
CA ALA A 19 17.39 -1.76 -12.03
C ALA A 19 15.93 -1.97 -11.58
N LEU A 20 15.71 -2.31 -10.30
CA LEU A 20 14.38 -2.45 -9.70
C LEU A 20 13.63 -1.11 -9.64
N LYS A 21 14.30 -0.02 -9.25
CA LYS A 21 13.72 1.34 -9.26
C LYS A 21 13.32 1.78 -10.66
N ASN A 22 14.11 1.46 -11.67
CA ASN A 22 13.80 1.80 -13.07
C ASN A 22 12.55 1.08 -13.60
N GLN A 23 12.18 -0.05 -12.99
CA GLN A 23 10.98 -0.82 -13.35
C GLN A 23 9.80 -0.58 -12.41
N GLN A 24 9.96 0.29 -11.40
CA GLN A 24 8.93 0.63 -10.43
C GLN A 24 7.82 1.45 -11.09
N GLN A 25 6.57 1.03 -10.91
CA GLN A 25 5.41 1.80 -11.39
C GLN A 25 5.02 2.91 -10.40
N PRO A 26 4.36 3.99 -10.87
CA PRO A 26 3.90 5.06 -10.00
C PRO A 26 3.00 4.53 -8.88
N GLY A 27 3.36 4.81 -7.61
CA GLY A 27 2.63 4.35 -6.43
C GLY A 27 2.95 2.92 -5.96
N GLU A 28 3.78 2.17 -6.68
CA GLU A 28 4.23 0.84 -6.27
C GLU A 28 5.45 0.95 -5.34
N SER A 29 5.56 0.11 -4.30
CA SER A 29 6.79 0.00 -3.49
C SER A 29 7.82 -0.93 -4.15
N LEU A 30 9.09 -0.82 -3.76
CA LEU A 30 10.15 -1.71 -4.30
C LEU A 30 9.86 -3.19 -4.06
N SER A 31 9.32 -3.54 -2.89
CA SER A 31 8.95 -4.92 -2.56
C SER A 31 7.81 -5.44 -3.43
N GLN A 32 6.83 -4.59 -3.75
CA GLN A 32 5.73 -4.94 -4.66
C GLN A 32 6.25 -5.11 -6.09
N THR A 33 7.14 -4.22 -6.54
CA THR A 33 7.80 -4.29 -7.85
C THR A 33 8.58 -5.60 -7.98
N ALA A 34 9.41 -5.94 -6.99
CA ALA A 34 10.15 -7.21 -6.97
C ALA A 34 9.22 -8.42 -7.00
N GLN A 35 8.14 -8.38 -6.22
CA GLN A 35 7.15 -9.46 -6.21
C GLN A 35 6.43 -9.60 -7.55
N ARG A 36 6.11 -8.49 -8.23
CA ARG A 36 5.49 -8.49 -9.55
C ARG A 36 6.43 -9.12 -10.59
N LEU A 37 7.68 -8.65 -10.64
CA LEU A 37 8.69 -9.16 -11.57
C LEU A 37 9.00 -10.65 -11.35
N LEU A 38 9.07 -11.09 -10.10
CA LEU A 38 9.24 -12.51 -9.76
C LEU A 38 8.05 -13.37 -10.19
N LYS A 39 6.82 -12.85 -10.10
CA LYS A 39 5.63 -13.56 -10.59
C LYS A 39 5.60 -13.65 -12.10
N GLU A 40 5.96 -12.57 -12.79
CA GLU A 40 6.09 -12.51 -14.25
C GLU A 40 7.14 -13.51 -14.76
N SER A 41 8.32 -13.57 -14.14
CA SER A 41 9.40 -14.47 -14.56
C SER A 41 9.09 -15.96 -14.35
N LEU A 42 8.28 -16.28 -13.34
CA LEU A 42 7.85 -17.65 -13.05
C LEU A 42 6.59 -18.07 -13.83
N ALA A 43 6.08 -17.21 -14.73
CA ALA A 43 4.81 -17.40 -15.43
C ALA A 43 3.65 -17.77 -14.47
N LEU A 44 3.76 -17.37 -13.20
CA LEU A 44 2.70 -17.55 -12.23
C LEU A 44 1.63 -16.52 -12.55
N PRO A 45 0.33 -16.88 -12.43
CA PRO A 45 -0.73 -15.90 -12.62
C PRO A 45 -0.43 -14.70 -11.72
N THR A 46 -0.28 -13.53 -12.34
CA THR A 46 -0.24 -12.22 -11.70
C THR A 46 -1.63 -11.96 -11.15
N ARG A 47 -2.06 -12.77 -10.18
CA ARG A 47 -3.05 -12.32 -9.23
C ARG A 47 -2.32 -11.26 -8.44
N SER A 48 -2.32 -10.05 -9.00
CA SER A 48 -2.10 -8.80 -8.30
C SER A 48 -2.81 -9.02 -7.00
N THR A 49 -2.02 -9.12 -5.94
CA THR A 49 -2.58 -9.22 -4.62
C THR A 49 -3.44 -7.99 -4.52
N SER A 50 -4.76 -8.18 -4.47
CA SER A 50 -5.81 -7.22 -4.13
C SER A 50 -5.60 -6.64 -2.73
N SER A 51 -4.36 -6.64 -2.25
CA SER A 51 -3.86 -6.14 -1.00
C SER A 51 -3.71 -4.62 -1.08
N THR A 52 -3.40 -4.04 -2.25
CA THR A 52 -3.46 -2.58 -2.43
C THR A 52 -4.91 -2.13 -2.36
N ASP A 53 -5.81 -2.71 -3.17
CA ASP A 53 -7.25 -2.42 -3.08
C ASP A 53 -7.85 -2.65 -1.69
N TYR A 54 -7.42 -3.69 -0.98
CA TYR A 54 -7.89 -3.96 0.39
C TYR A 54 -7.33 -2.96 1.40
N VAL A 55 -6.07 -2.56 1.26
CA VAL A 55 -5.44 -1.53 2.11
C VAL A 55 -6.06 -0.17 1.82
N ASP A 56 -6.27 0.17 0.54
CA ASP A 56 -6.91 1.41 0.10
C ASP A 56 -8.37 1.47 0.56
N LYS A 57 -9.11 0.37 0.47
CA LYS A 57 -10.47 0.28 1.06
C LYS A 57 -10.46 0.44 2.57
N ARG A 58 -9.53 -0.22 3.26
CA ARG A 58 -9.38 -0.09 4.73
C ARG A 58 -8.99 1.33 5.14
N ILE A 59 -8.19 2.01 4.34
CA ILE A 59 -7.81 3.40 4.56
C ILE A 59 -9.02 4.31 4.31
N ALA A 60 -9.74 4.13 3.20
CA ALA A 60 -10.94 4.89 2.88
C ALA A 60 -12.03 4.75 3.95
N GLU A 61 -12.31 3.52 4.40
CA GLU A 61 -13.27 3.23 5.48
C GLU A 61 -12.89 3.89 6.83
N ARG A 62 -11.60 4.15 7.04
CA ARG A 62 -11.09 4.80 8.26
C ARG A 62 -11.03 6.31 8.15
N LEU A 63 -10.85 6.85 6.96
CA LEU A 63 -10.73 8.29 6.72
C LEU A 63 -12.09 9.01 6.76
N GLU A 64 -13.15 8.41 6.24
CA GLU A 64 -14.52 8.97 6.29
C GLU A 64 -14.95 9.42 7.71
N PRO A 65 -14.91 8.55 8.74
CA PRO A 65 -15.33 8.95 10.09
C PRO A 65 -14.36 9.94 10.74
N ILE A 66 -13.10 10.02 10.28
CA ILE A 66 -12.14 11.03 10.76
C ILE A 66 -12.48 12.39 10.16
N GLN A 67 -12.82 12.45 8.88
CA GLN A 67 -13.21 13.67 8.19
C GLN A 67 -14.49 14.26 8.79
N GLU A 68 -15.47 13.41 9.10
CA GLU A 68 -16.70 13.85 9.73
C GLU A 68 -16.47 14.39 11.15
N LYS A 69 -15.59 13.76 11.93
CA LYS A 69 -15.19 14.27 13.25
C LYS A 69 -14.46 15.61 13.17
N LEU A 70 -13.63 15.82 12.15
CA LEU A 70 -12.94 17.09 11.93
C LEU A 70 -13.93 18.21 11.61
N ASN A 71 -14.89 17.99 10.72
CA ASN A 71 -15.95 18.95 10.44
C ASN A 71 -16.77 19.29 11.70
N GLN A 72 -17.09 18.29 12.52
CA GLN A 72 -17.79 18.53 13.79
C GLN A 72 -16.95 19.36 14.76
N LEU A 73 -15.64 19.13 14.80
CA LEU A 73 -14.72 19.90 15.64
C LEU A 73 -14.59 21.34 15.18
N GLU A 74 -14.48 21.58 13.87
CA GLU A 74 -14.43 22.93 13.27
C GLU A 74 -15.70 23.72 13.60
N VAL A 75 -16.88 23.11 13.44
CA VAL A 75 -18.16 23.75 13.78
C VAL A 75 -18.27 24.02 15.29
N ALA A 76 -17.72 23.15 16.13
CA ALA A 76 -17.71 23.36 17.59
C ALA A 76 -16.75 24.50 18.01
N LEU A 77 -15.61 24.61 17.33
CA LEU A 77 -14.64 25.70 17.51
C LEU A 77 -15.19 27.05 17.04
N GLU A 78 -15.94 27.10 15.94
CA GLU A 78 -16.61 28.33 15.48
C GLU A 78 -17.73 28.79 16.43
N LYS A 79 -18.32 27.87 17.17
CA LYS A 79 -19.39 28.15 18.14
C LYS A 79 -18.88 28.47 19.55
N LEU A 80 -17.56 28.39 19.78
CA LEU A 80 -16.96 28.81 21.03
C LEU A 80 -16.98 30.36 21.10
N PRO A 81 -17.72 30.97 22.05
CA PRO A 81 -17.58 32.40 22.29
C PRO A 81 -16.15 32.68 22.79
N ALA A 82 -15.57 33.76 22.28
CA ALA A 82 -14.24 34.25 22.67
C ALA A 82 -14.11 34.51 24.18
#